data_AF-A0A090LMF2-F1
#
_entry.id   AF-A0A090LMF2-F1
#
_cell.length_a   1.000
_cell.length_b   1.000
_cell.length_c   1.000
_cell.angle_alpha   90.00
_cell.angle_beta   90.00
_cell.angle_gamma   90.00
#
_symmetry.space_group_name_H-M   'P 1'
#
loop_
_entity.id
_entity.type
_entity.pdbx_description
1 polymer ?
#
loop_
_entity_poly.entity_id
_entity_poly.type
_entity_poly.pdbx_seq_one_letter_code
_entity_poly.pdbx_strand_id
1 'polypeptide(L)'
;MTFKDGKTLTDHDSVFWLGDLNYRLDTPLTQEEICYMCDTGRFKELLQYDQLTKAKEIGHVFYGYEEHKDIDFLPTYKFDVGTCRWDSSEKKRTPAWTDRILYWKKFDNVNVKQLKYHSCPNVVISDHKPVIALFKMDIKKIWEDKMREIRIEAQKEVDKKSNDLLPQISLSATEFEFNIVKFLQPSIMNLKIKNTGQTRVKFSTTLTAEPKNDYGPYDWLTLTPYTGTIDVNHEFSVCLQVLIDRQMAWRLSPDDISKVECIVIIHLESGRDYFISVQANYKPSCFGISLETAMLKANISTPSDNEDSLIIFEKEVKLTIPYEVHQLLKYLRSIGFKNIDLSQPYSDNAFFKIRDCLDERRNIFEFMNSNTDIQPINIYAVLIRLLTSYKESIIPNHLKTTLLQCSDDEVYGRCILQFPEHQKDIFREILLFLKDAREVNKEFDKELETFSNIFFRMDGDTYKAERLLFIIYSINKVKPKRQRHHSILAV
;
A
#
# COMPACT_ATOMS: atom_id res chain seq x y z
N MET A 1 26.83 36.86 27.63
CA MET A 1 25.58 37.34 28.24
C MET A 1 24.45 37.02 27.29
N THR A 2 23.39 36.37 27.79
CA THR A 2 22.21 35.97 26.99
C THR A 2 20.96 36.53 27.67
N PHE A 3 20.10 37.18 26.89
CA PHE A 3 18.85 37.76 27.33
C PHE A 3 17.74 36.70 27.39
N LYS A 4 16.62 37.02 28.04
CA LYS A 4 15.48 36.09 28.24
C LYS A 4 14.85 35.60 26.93
N ASP A 5 15.01 36.34 25.84
CA ASP A 5 14.51 35.99 24.51
C ASP A 5 15.53 35.18 23.68
N GLY A 6 16.58 34.66 24.31
CA GLY A 6 17.62 33.84 23.67
C GLY A 6 18.67 34.64 22.90
N LYS A 7 18.54 35.97 22.82
CA LYS A 7 19.51 36.83 22.14
C LYS A 7 20.76 37.06 22.97
N THR A 8 21.85 37.35 22.29
CA THR A 8 23.15 37.71 22.84
C THR A 8 23.44 39.20 22.57
N LEU A 9 24.50 39.75 23.17
CA LEU A 9 24.92 41.14 22.90
C LEU A 9 25.16 41.40 21.40
N THR A 10 25.68 40.41 20.67
CA THR A 10 26.00 40.50 19.23
C THR A 10 24.78 40.42 18.30
N ASP A 11 23.59 40.11 18.82
CA ASP A 11 22.35 40.09 18.03
C ASP A 11 21.72 41.48 17.88
N HIS A 12 22.29 42.50 18.53
CA HIS A 12 21.81 43.87 18.52
C HIS A 12 22.59 44.72 17.51
N ASP A 13 21.93 45.69 16.87
CA ASP A 13 22.58 46.63 15.95
C ASP A 13 23.51 47.62 16.69
N SER A 14 23.18 47.95 17.94
CA SER A 14 23.97 48.82 18.81
C SER A 14 23.81 48.42 20.27
N VAL A 15 24.87 48.57 21.06
CA VAL A 15 24.90 48.26 22.49
C VAL A 15 25.49 49.44 23.25
N PHE A 16 24.85 49.84 24.36
CA PHE A 16 25.35 50.87 25.26
C PHE A 16 25.74 50.23 26.59
N TRP A 17 26.96 50.49 27.05
CA TRP A 17 27.49 49.99 28.31
C TRP A 17 27.77 51.17 29.22
N LEU A 18 27.09 51.25 30.36
CA LEU A 18 27.20 52.39 31.27
C LEU A 18 27.16 51.97 32.73
N GLY A 19 27.94 52.65 33.56
CA GLY A 19 27.94 52.47 35.02
C GLY A 19 29.29 52.79 35.66
N ASP A 20 29.39 52.48 36.96
CA ASP A 20 30.65 52.45 37.70
C ASP A 20 31.44 51.20 37.30
N LEU A 21 32.44 51.41 36.45
CA LEU A 21 33.36 50.36 35.99
C LEU A 21 34.56 50.18 36.94
N ASN A 22 34.69 51.04 37.97
CA ASN A 22 35.66 50.93 39.05
C ASN A 22 37.15 50.94 38.61
N TYR A 23 37.45 51.42 37.40
CA TYR A 23 38.82 51.62 36.94
C TYR A 23 39.47 52.83 37.61
N ARG A 24 40.74 52.69 38.00
CA ARG A 24 41.52 53.70 38.74
C ARG A 24 42.63 54.28 37.88
N LEU A 25 43.37 55.24 38.41
CA LEU A 25 44.60 55.72 37.80
C LEU A 25 45.76 54.81 38.23
N ASP A 26 46.56 54.39 37.26
CA ASP A 26 47.80 53.64 37.45
C ASP A 26 48.99 54.55 37.15
N THR A 27 49.45 55.26 38.18
CA THR A 27 50.38 56.39 38.10
C THR A 27 51.32 56.42 39.31
N PRO A 28 52.59 56.89 39.14
CA PRO A 28 53.50 57.15 40.25
C PRO A 28 53.20 58.46 41.01
N LEU A 29 52.28 59.30 40.52
CA LEU A 29 51.94 60.59 41.14
C LEU A 29 51.28 60.41 42.51
N THR A 30 51.53 61.34 43.43
CA THR A 30 50.86 61.36 44.73
C THR A 30 49.42 61.85 44.60
N GLN A 31 48.61 61.60 45.63
CA GLN A 31 47.23 62.08 45.64
C GLN A 31 47.15 63.61 45.56
N GLU A 32 48.01 64.32 46.28
CA GLU A 32 48.02 65.79 46.27
C GLU A 32 48.33 66.34 44.87
N GLU A 33 49.28 65.71 44.15
CA GLU A 33 49.62 66.07 42.77
C GLU A 33 48.43 65.82 41.82
N ILE A 34 47.73 64.70 41.98
CA ILE A 34 46.56 64.36 41.16
C ILE A 34 45.41 65.34 41.42
N CYS A 35 45.10 65.66 42.68
CA CYS A 35 44.10 66.67 43.02
C CYS A 35 44.45 68.03 42.41
N TYR A 36 45.71 68.46 42.53
CA TYR A 36 46.19 69.70 41.91
C TYR A 36 46.02 69.71 40.39
N MET A 37 46.36 68.60 39.72
CA MET A 37 46.16 68.45 38.28
C MET A 37 44.67 68.45 37.88
N CYS A 38 43.80 67.89 38.71
CA CYS A 38 42.35 67.93 38.50
C CYS A 38 41.81 69.36 38.64
N ASP A 39 42.21 70.07 39.70
CA ASP A 39 41.76 71.43 40.00
C ASP A 39 42.26 72.45 38.96
N THR A 40 43.40 72.18 38.32
CA THR A 40 43.98 72.97 37.22
C THR A 40 43.52 72.53 35.82
N GLY A 41 42.64 71.53 35.71
CA GLY A 41 42.05 71.10 34.44
C GLY A 41 42.98 70.28 33.54
N ARG A 42 44.07 69.70 34.07
CA ARG A 42 45.06 68.89 33.33
C ARG A 42 44.59 67.45 33.10
N PHE A 43 43.33 67.27 32.67
CA PHE A 43 42.68 65.96 32.54
C PHE A 43 43.34 65.07 31.48
N LYS A 44 43.72 65.63 30.32
CA LYS A 44 44.36 64.88 29.23
C LYS A 44 45.66 64.21 29.65
N GLU A 45 46.41 64.81 30.56
CA GLU A 45 47.65 64.25 31.10
C GLU A 45 47.36 63.12 32.09
N LEU A 46 46.35 63.29 32.95
CA LEU A 46 45.94 62.26 33.91
C LEU A 46 45.32 61.03 33.23
N LEU A 47 44.56 61.23 32.14
CA LEU A 47 43.91 60.15 31.40
C LEU A 47 44.90 59.18 30.73
N GLN A 48 46.18 59.57 30.54
CA GLN A 48 47.23 58.65 30.09
C GLN A 48 47.48 57.52 31.11
N TYR A 49 47.13 57.75 32.38
CA TYR A 49 47.24 56.77 33.46
C TYR A 49 45.93 56.02 33.72
N ASP A 50 44.87 56.28 32.97
CA ASP A 50 43.55 55.66 33.15
C ASP A 50 43.57 54.17 32.80
N GLN A 51 43.26 53.31 33.79
CA GLN A 51 43.31 51.86 33.61
C GLN A 51 42.34 51.35 32.54
N LEU A 52 41.14 51.95 32.41
CA LEU A 52 40.17 51.54 31.39
C LEU A 52 40.70 51.84 29.99
N THR A 53 41.21 53.05 29.78
CA THR A 53 41.78 53.47 28.50
C THR A 53 42.91 52.55 28.08
N LYS A 54 43.88 52.28 28.96
CA LYS A 54 44.96 51.31 28.71
C LYS A 54 44.42 49.91 28.41
N ALA A 55 43.48 49.40 29.20
CA ALA A 55 42.94 48.04 29.02
C ALA A 55 42.16 47.88 27.70
N LYS A 56 41.49 48.94 27.23
CA LYS A 56 40.83 49.00 25.92
C LYS A 56 41.85 49.04 24.77
N GLU A 57 42.90 49.84 24.89
CA GLU A 57 43.96 49.97 23.87
C GLU A 57 44.70 48.64 23.63
N ILE A 58 44.96 47.88 24.70
CA ILE A 58 45.58 46.53 24.61
C ILE A 58 44.55 45.49 24.12
N GLY A 59 43.25 45.83 24.08
CA GLY A 59 42.18 44.95 23.59
C GLY A 59 41.73 43.89 24.59
N HIS A 60 42.08 44.02 25.88
CA HIS A 60 41.70 43.07 26.93
C HIS A 60 40.23 43.16 27.34
N VAL A 61 39.62 44.34 27.17
CA VAL A 61 38.22 44.61 27.57
C VAL A 61 37.53 45.47 26.52
N PHE A 62 36.20 45.35 26.46
CA PHE A 62 35.37 46.23 25.62
C PHE A 62 35.81 46.31 24.15
N TYR A 63 36.20 45.16 23.57
CA TYR A 63 36.65 45.09 22.18
C TYR A 63 35.61 45.68 21.21
N GLY A 64 36.04 46.64 20.39
CA GLY A 64 35.19 47.36 19.43
C GLY A 64 34.24 48.39 20.04
N TYR A 65 34.20 48.58 21.37
CA TYR A 65 33.42 49.63 21.99
C TYR A 65 34.15 50.97 21.93
N GLU A 66 33.46 51.98 21.46
CA GLU A 66 33.90 53.36 21.42
C GLU A 66 33.43 54.12 22.66
N GLU A 67 34.15 55.19 22.97
CA GLU A 67 33.78 56.19 23.97
C GLU A 67 34.11 57.57 23.40
N HIS A 68 33.50 58.63 23.94
CA HIS A 68 33.83 59.99 23.54
C HIS A 68 35.33 60.26 23.63
N LYS A 69 35.91 60.81 22.56
CA LYS A 69 37.37 61.00 22.44
C LYS A 69 37.96 62.00 23.42
N ASP A 70 37.17 63.00 23.80
CA ASP A 70 37.58 64.04 24.75
C ASP A 70 36.78 63.88 26.04
N ILE A 71 37.46 63.47 27.12
CA ILE A 71 36.96 63.55 28.50
C ILE A 71 37.52 64.86 29.07
N ASP A 72 36.68 65.88 29.15
CA ASP A 72 37.04 67.25 29.54
C ASP A 72 36.43 67.66 30.90
N PHE A 73 35.97 66.67 31.66
CA PHE A 73 35.34 66.86 32.97
C PHE A 73 36.15 66.21 34.10
N LEU A 74 35.94 66.70 35.33
CA LEU A 74 36.60 66.21 36.54
C LEU A 74 36.38 64.69 36.75
N PRO A 75 37.34 63.98 37.36
CA PRO A 75 37.11 62.62 37.84
C PRO A 75 35.78 62.46 38.57
N THR A 76 35.13 61.30 38.39
CA THR A 76 33.79 61.07 38.92
C THR A 76 33.81 60.52 40.34
N TYR A 77 34.97 60.12 40.83
CA TYR A 77 35.19 59.57 42.17
C TYR A 77 36.54 60.05 42.69
N LYS A 78 36.81 60.20 44.00
CA LYS A 78 35.90 60.14 45.16
C LYS A 78 35.77 61.53 45.77
N PHE A 79 34.56 61.89 46.16
CA PHE A 79 34.25 63.16 46.81
C PHE A 79 33.67 62.97 48.21
N ASP A 80 33.80 63.98 49.07
CA ASP A 80 33.04 64.02 50.32
C ASP A 80 31.54 64.19 50.00
N VAL A 81 30.71 63.31 50.56
CA VAL A 81 29.25 63.34 50.37
C VAL A 81 28.68 64.69 50.77
N GLY A 82 27.78 65.23 49.94
CA GLY A 82 27.21 66.56 50.09
C GLY A 82 28.07 67.69 49.50
N THR A 83 29.23 67.37 48.91
CA THR A 83 30.16 68.39 48.39
C THR A 83 30.81 68.00 47.05
N CYS A 84 31.61 68.92 46.49
CA CYS A 84 32.55 68.67 45.39
C CYS A 84 34.01 68.69 45.87
N ARG A 85 34.24 68.53 47.18
CA ARG A 85 35.60 68.45 47.73
C ARG A 85 36.12 67.02 47.62
N TRP A 86 37.40 66.89 47.31
CA TRP A 86 38.09 65.60 47.28
C TRP A 86 38.02 64.89 48.63
N ASP A 87 38.02 63.56 48.59
CA ASP A 87 37.89 62.68 49.78
C ASP A 87 38.83 63.07 50.92
N SER A 88 38.25 63.59 52.01
CA SER A 88 38.95 63.97 53.23
C SER A 88 39.00 62.85 54.27
N SER A 89 38.49 61.65 53.95
CA SER A 89 38.52 60.51 54.86
C SER A 89 39.94 60.02 55.12
N GLU A 90 40.15 59.22 56.16
CA GLU A 90 41.47 58.65 56.50
C GLU A 90 42.11 57.87 55.32
N LYS A 91 41.28 57.29 54.45
CA LYS A 91 41.74 56.53 53.28
C LYS A 91 42.20 57.40 52.12
N LYS A 92 41.81 58.69 52.11
CA LYS A 92 42.09 59.70 51.09
C LYS A 92 42.25 59.10 49.69
N ARG A 93 41.13 58.60 49.12
CA ARG A 93 41.18 57.90 47.83
C ARG A 93 41.56 58.86 46.71
N THR A 94 42.47 58.41 45.86
CA THR A 94 42.87 59.12 44.64
C THR A 94 41.69 59.33 43.69
N PRO A 95 41.49 60.55 43.15
CA PRO A 95 40.47 60.81 42.15
C PRO A 95 40.63 59.95 40.88
N ALA A 96 39.53 59.43 40.32
CA ALA A 96 39.51 58.63 39.10
C ALA A 96 38.16 58.74 38.33
N TRP A 97 38.18 58.47 37.02
CA TRP A 97 37.00 58.39 36.14
C TRP A 97 36.42 56.99 36.13
N THR A 98 35.62 56.68 37.16
CA THR A 98 35.07 55.33 37.36
C THR A 98 33.76 55.13 36.65
N ASP A 99 32.99 56.19 36.48
CA ASP A 99 31.69 56.19 35.85
C ASP A 99 31.88 56.49 34.36
N ARG A 100 31.56 55.52 33.49
CA ARG A 100 31.87 55.59 32.05
C ARG A 100 30.69 55.13 31.21
N ILE A 101 30.55 55.70 30.01
CA ILE A 101 29.54 55.31 29.03
C ILE A 101 30.24 54.97 27.72
N LEU A 102 30.17 53.71 27.34
CA LEU A 102 30.71 53.16 26.10
C LEU A 102 29.56 52.74 25.18
N TYR A 103 29.84 52.69 23.88
CA TYR A 103 28.89 52.17 22.90
C TYR A 103 29.58 51.29 21.87
N TRP A 104 28.84 50.33 21.33
CA TRP A 104 29.28 49.43 20.27
C TRP A 104 28.25 49.44 19.15
N LYS A 105 28.73 49.29 17.92
CA LYS A 105 27.91 49.18 16.71
C LYS A 105 28.28 47.88 15.98
N LYS A 106 27.29 47.17 15.48
CA LYS A 106 27.51 45.89 14.77
C LYS A 106 28.13 46.07 13.39
N PHE A 107 27.70 47.12 12.69
CA PHE A 107 28.14 47.45 11.35
C PHE A 107 28.42 48.95 11.26
N ASP A 108 29.36 49.36 10.41
CA ASP A 108 29.75 50.77 10.27
C ASP A 108 28.63 51.68 9.73
N ASN A 109 27.66 51.12 9.02
CA ASN A 109 26.49 51.84 8.52
C ASN A 109 25.41 52.07 9.58
N VAL A 110 25.56 51.53 10.79
CA VAL A 110 24.65 51.84 11.90
C VAL A 110 25.01 53.21 12.46
N ASN A 111 24.12 54.17 12.25
CA ASN A 111 24.33 55.55 12.68
C ASN A 111 24.14 55.67 14.20
N VAL A 112 25.26 55.70 14.93
CA VAL A 112 25.32 56.07 16.35
C VAL A 112 26.37 57.15 16.49
N LYS A 113 25.94 58.37 16.81
CA LYS A 113 26.82 59.51 17.01
C LYS A 113 26.65 60.07 18.42
N GLN A 114 27.71 60.02 19.22
CA GLN A 114 27.75 60.72 20.49
C GLN A 114 27.88 62.23 20.25
N LEU A 115 26.98 63.01 20.86
CA LEU A 115 26.89 64.46 20.71
C LEU A 115 27.40 65.22 21.93
N LYS A 116 27.23 64.66 23.14
CA LYS A 116 27.69 65.25 24.39
C LYS A 116 28.21 64.17 25.32
N TYR A 117 29.21 64.50 26.12
CA TYR A 117 29.73 63.66 27.19
C TYR A 117 30.26 64.54 28.33
N HIS A 118 29.60 64.54 29.48
CA HIS A 118 30.00 65.39 30.61
C HIS A 118 29.58 64.79 31.96
N SER A 119 30.26 65.19 33.04
CA SER A 119 29.81 64.89 34.40
C SER A 119 28.82 65.93 34.95
N CYS A 120 28.17 65.59 36.05
CA CYS A 120 27.23 66.45 36.76
C CYS A 120 27.74 66.76 38.17
N PRO A 121 28.70 67.70 38.33
CA PRO A 121 29.30 67.98 39.64
C PRO A 121 28.30 68.50 40.68
N ASN A 122 27.24 69.19 40.23
CA ASN A 122 26.19 69.72 41.10
C ASN A 122 25.35 68.62 41.80
N VAL A 123 25.45 67.37 41.36
CA VAL A 123 24.82 66.23 42.04
C VAL A 123 25.77 65.74 43.13
N VAL A 124 25.42 66.02 44.39
CA VAL A 124 26.30 65.80 45.54
C VAL A 124 25.78 64.75 46.54
N ILE A 125 24.71 64.02 46.18
CA ILE A 125 24.09 63.02 47.05
C ILE A 125 24.95 61.76 47.29
N SER A 126 26.03 61.60 46.53
CA SER A 126 26.98 60.49 46.60
C SER A 126 28.41 61.04 46.51
N ASP A 127 29.36 60.20 46.93
CA ASP A 127 30.79 60.36 46.69
C ASP A 127 31.20 60.15 45.22
N HIS A 128 30.25 59.78 44.35
CA HIS A 128 30.37 59.76 42.90
C HIS A 128 29.64 60.93 42.22
N LYS A 129 30.14 61.35 41.04
CA LYS A 129 29.49 62.32 40.14
C LYS A 129 28.96 61.62 38.89
N PRO A 130 27.64 61.69 38.62
CA PRO A 130 27.06 61.05 37.44
C PRO A 130 27.65 61.56 36.13
N VAL A 131 27.72 60.67 35.14
CA VAL A 131 28.12 60.99 33.76
C VAL A 131 26.91 60.89 32.84
N ILE A 132 26.79 61.85 31.93
CA ILE A 132 25.73 61.91 30.93
C ILE A 132 26.36 61.82 29.53
N ALA A 133 25.80 60.96 28.69
CA ALA A 133 26.11 60.90 27.27
C ALA A 133 24.82 61.14 26.45
N LEU A 134 24.89 62.02 25.45
CA LEU A 134 23.80 62.24 24.51
C LEU A 134 24.15 61.59 23.18
N PHE A 135 23.27 60.75 22.63
CA PHE A 135 23.45 60.09 21.34
C PHE A 135 22.38 60.52 20.34
N LYS A 136 22.79 60.70 19.07
CA LYS A 136 21.89 60.74 17.92
C LYS A 136 22.01 59.41 17.19
N MET A 137 20.89 58.74 16.96
CA MET A 137 20.85 57.44 16.30
C MET A 137 19.64 57.26 15.40
N ASP A 138 19.77 56.36 14.44
CA ASP A 138 18.67 55.91 13.60
C ASP A 138 18.10 54.59 14.15
N ILE A 139 16.77 54.52 14.28
CA ILE A 139 16.07 53.33 14.78
C ILE A 139 15.29 52.72 13.63
N LYS A 140 15.43 51.40 13.44
CA LYS A 140 14.62 50.66 12.48
C LYS A 140 13.21 50.49 13.04
N LYS A 141 12.21 51.08 12.37
CA LYS A 141 10.79 50.85 12.66
C LYS A 141 10.23 49.87 11.65
N ILE A 142 9.75 48.72 12.12
CA ILE A 142 9.03 47.75 11.28
C ILE A 142 7.60 48.25 11.10
N TRP A 143 7.12 48.21 9.86
CA TRP A 143 5.75 48.53 9.50
C TRP A 143 4.92 47.26 9.72
N GLU A 144 4.28 47.12 10.88
CA GLU A 144 3.63 45.88 11.30
C GLU A 144 2.57 45.38 10.30
N ASP A 145 1.79 46.29 9.73
CA ASP A 145 0.75 45.92 8.75
C ASP A 145 1.35 45.37 7.46
N LYS A 146 2.36 46.03 6.88
CA LYS A 146 3.08 45.53 5.70
C LYS A 146 3.78 44.20 5.97
N MET A 147 4.34 44.03 7.16
CA MET A 147 4.99 42.77 7.55
C MET A 147 3.98 41.62 7.64
N ARG A 148 2.78 41.88 8.17
CA ARG A 148 1.67 40.92 8.20
C ARG A 148 1.21 40.54 6.79
N GLU A 149 1.02 41.53 5.90
CA GLU A 149 0.64 41.31 4.51
C GLU A 149 1.65 40.42 3.76
N ILE A 150 2.94 40.76 3.84
CA ILE A 150 4.02 39.98 3.20
C ILE A 150 4.07 38.55 3.73
N ARG A 151 3.86 38.36 5.04
CA ARG A 151 3.82 37.01 5.64
C ARG A 151 2.66 36.18 5.14
N ILE A 152 1.46 36.78 5.02
CA ILE A 152 0.29 36.10 4.48
C ILE A 152 0.55 35.70 3.02
N GLU A 153 1.15 36.57 2.22
CA GLU A 153 1.47 36.27 0.82
C GLU A 153 2.50 35.16 0.70
N ALA A 154 3.58 35.22 1.48
CA ALA A 154 4.59 34.16 1.51
C ALA A 154 4.00 32.81 1.91
N GLN A 155 3.08 32.78 2.88
CA GLN A 155 2.41 31.54 3.28
C GLN A 155 1.55 30.99 2.14
N LYS A 156 0.77 31.84 1.46
CA LYS A 156 -0.03 31.41 0.30
C LYS A 156 0.82 30.83 -0.81
N GLU A 157 1.98 31.42 -1.10
CA GLU A 157 2.90 30.89 -2.09
C GLU A 157 3.45 29.50 -1.70
N VAL A 158 3.77 29.30 -0.43
CA VAL A 158 4.24 28.00 0.09
C VAL A 158 3.13 26.95 -0.02
N ASP A 159 1.90 27.30 0.37
CA ASP A 159 0.76 26.38 0.31
C ASP A 159 0.45 26.01 -1.14
N LYS A 160 0.48 26.99 -2.05
CA LYS A 160 0.28 26.77 -3.48
C LYS A 160 1.33 25.82 -4.05
N LYS A 161 2.62 26.10 -3.82
CA LYS A 161 3.71 25.22 -4.29
C LYS A 161 3.62 23.81 -3.69
N SER A 162 3.21 23.70 -2.43
CA SER A 162 3.06 22.38 -1.78
C SER A 162 1.95 21.57 -2.44
N ASN A 163 0.81 22.20 -2.75
CA ASN A 163 -0.29 21.54 -3.46
C ASN A 163 0.08 21.18 -4.90
N ASP A 164 0.81 22.04 -5.61
CA ASP A 164 1.27 21.82 -6.98
C ASP A 164 2.25 20.62 -7.10
N LEU A 165 2.92 20.26 -5.99
CA LEU A 165 3.86 19.14 -5.90
C LEU A 165 3.21 17.81 -5.46
N LEU A 166 1.91 17.82 -5.08
CA LEU A 166 1.21 16.60 -4.70
C LEU A 166 1.16 15.61 -5.89
N PRO A 167 1.35 14.31 -5.64
CA PRO A 167 1.22 13.26 -6.64
C PRO A 167 -0.13 13.31 -7.36
N GLN A 168 -0.09 13.41 -8.70
CA GLN A 168 -1.29 13.48 -9.53
C GLN A 168 -1.18 12.52 -10.71
N ILE A 169 -2.26 11.77 -10.96
CA ILE A 169 -2.37 10.85 -12.09
C ILE A 169 -3.65 11.12 -12.88
N SER A 170 -3.63 10.66 -14.12
CA SER A 170 -4.84 10.45 -14.94
C SER A 170 -4.98 8.97 -15.28
N LEU A 171 -6.23 8.52 -15.38
CA LEU A 171 -6.60 7.14 -15.67
C LEU A 171 -7.20 7.07 -17.07
N SER A 172 -6.92 6.00 -17.82
CA SER A 172 -7.57 5.78 -19.12
C SER A 172 -9.07 5.57 -19.02
N ALA A 173 -9.54 5.01 -17.89
CA ALA A 173 -10.95 4.79 -17.58
C ALA A 173 -11.13 4.68 -16.07
N THR A 174 -12.33 4.99 -15.59
CA THR A 174 -12.76 4.82 -14.18
C THR A 174 -13.77 3.67 -14.02
N GLU A 175 -14.17 3.05 -15.11
CA GLU A 175 -15.15 1.96 -15.14
C GLU A 175 -14.68 0.89 -16.13
N PHE A 176 -14.73 -0.37 -15.71
CA PHE A 176 -14.39 -1.54 -16.53
C PHE A 176 -15.53 -2.54 -16.46
N GLU A 177 -16.11 -2.84 -17.63
CA GLU A 177 -17.19 -3.82 -17.75
C GLU A 177 -16.75 -5.01 -18.59
N PHE A 178 -16.58 -6.15 -17.91
CA PHE A 178 -16.31 -7.43 -18.53
C PHE A 178 -17.64 -8.11 -18.86
N ASN A 179 -18.19 -7.80 -20.04
CA ASN A 179 -19.48 -8.29 -20.55
C ASN A 179 -19.89 -9.69 -20.06
N ILE A 180 -19.56 -10.74 -20.82
CA ILE A 180 -19.79 -12.13 -20.42
C ILE A 180 -18.45 -12.79 -20.14
N VAL A 181 -18.26 -13.22 -18.91
CA VAL A 181 -17.12 -14.05 -18.49
C VAL A 181 -17.57 -15.49 -18.30
N LYS A 182 -16.66 -16.43 -18.55
CA LYS A 182 -16.97 -17.86 -18.58
C LYS A 182 -16.03 -18.64 -17.66
N PHE A 183 -16.46 -19.83 -17.27
CA PHE A 183 -15.75 -20.68 -16.34
C PHE A 183 -14.32 -21.00 -16.80
N LEU A 184 -13.34 -20.75 -15.93
CA LEU A 184 -11.90 -20.93 -16.17
C LEU A 184 -11.32 -20.22 -17.42
N GLN A 185 -12.03 -19.25 -18.00
CA GLN A 185 -11.53 -18.48 -19.14
C GLN A 185 -11.11 -17.08 -18.69
N PRO A 186 -9.81 -16.75 -18.71
CA PRO A 186 -9.34 -15.44 -18.30
C PRO A 186 -9.83 -14.37 -19.28
N SER A 187 -10.38 -13.28 -18.74
CA SER A 187 -10.74 -12.09 -19.50
C SER A 187 -9.88 -10.93 -19.01
N ILE A 188 -9.21 -10.23 -19.93
CA ILE A 188 -8.17 -9.24 -19.59
C ILE A 188 -8.54 -7.87 -20.16
N MET A 189 -8.44 -6.83 -19.33
CA MET A 189 -8.45 -5.43 -19.75
C MET A 189 -7.24 -4.70 -19.15
N ASN A 190 -6.79 -3.62 -19.77
CA ASN A 190 -5.64 -2.86 -19.30
C ASN A 190 -6.06 -1.47 -18.86
N LEU A 191 -5.73 -1.10 -17.63
CA LEU A 191 -5.81 0.25 -17.12
C LEU A 191 -4.48 0.96 -17.37
N LYS A 192 -4.50 2.09 -18.08
CA LYS A 192 -3.34 2.96 -18.17
C LYS A 192 -3.42 4.05 -17.12
N ILE A 193 -2.34 4.20 -16.37
CA ILE A 193 -2.13 5.22 -15.35
C ILE A 193 -1.02 6.14 -15.86
N LYS A 194 -1.32 7.42 -16.03
CA LYS A 194 -0.34 8.43 -16.47
C LYS A 194 -0.05 9.40 -15.34
N ASN A 195 1.23 9.61 -15.03
CA ASN A 195 1.63 10.65 -14.09
C ASN A 195 1.54 12.02 -14.77
N THR A 196 0.64 12.87 -14.28
CA THR A 196 0.41 14.24 -14.76
C THR A 196 0.86 15.30 -13.75
N GLY A 197 1.39 14.87 -12.60
CA GLY A 197 1.93 15.76 -11.57
C GLY A 197 3.36 16.20 -11.87
N GLN A 198 3.95 16.94 -10.92
CA GLN A 198 5.33 17.44 -11.03
C GLN A 198 6.35 16.53 -10.33
N THR A 199 5.90 15.52 -9.61
CA THR A 199 6.72 14.60 -8.83
C THR A 199 6.53 13.15 -9.29
N ARG A 200 7.53 12.31 -9.03
CA ARG A 200 7.41 10.86 -9.26
C ARG A 200 6.30 10.30 -8.38
N VAL A 201 5.42 9.49 -8.98
CA VAL A 201 4.32 8.86 -8.28
C VAL A 201 4.69 7.42 -7.91
N LYS A 202 4.35 7.01 -6.70
CA LYS A 202 4.31 5.61 -6.29
C LYS A 202 2.88 5.25 -5.93
N PHE A 203 2.45 4.07 -6.35
CA PHE A 203 1.08 3.62 -6.10
C PHE A 203 1.02 2.17 -5.63
N SER A 204 -0.07 1.86 -4.92
CA SER A 204 -0.51 0.49 -4.62
C SER A 204 -2.01 0.37 -4.87
N THR A 205 -2.50 -0.85 -5.08
CA THR A 205 -3.91 -1.11 -5.33
C THR A 205 -4.50 -2.03 -4.26
N THR A 206 -5.72 -1.72 -3.83
CA THR A 206 -6.54 -2.62 -3.02
C THR A 206 -7.88 -2.85 -3.72
N LEU A 207 -8.50 -4.00 -3.47
CA LEU A 207 -9.87 -4.28 -3.90
C LEU A 207 -10.82 -4.28 -2.72
N THR A 208 -11.98 -3.66 -2.90
CA THR A 208 -13.08 -3.65 -1.94
C THR A 208 -14.40 -3.96 -2.64
N ALA A 209 -15.35 -4.56 -1.93
CA ALA A 209 -16.70 -4.82 -2.40
C ALA A 209 -17.68 -4.70 -1.22
N GLU A 210 -18.96 -4.50 -1.50
CA GLU A 210 -19.98 -4.54 -0.45
C GLU A 210 -20.07 -5.96 0.15
N PRO A 211 -20.23 -6.12 1.48
CA PRO A 211 -20.22 -7.42 2.16
C PRO A 211 -21.52 -8.23 1.95
N LYS A 212 -22.13 -8.15 0.77
CA LYS A 212 -23.40 -8.79 0.44
C LYS A 212 -23.26 -10.29 0.15
N ASN A 213 -22.07 -10.74 -0.25
CA ASN A 213 -21.84 -12.08 -0.76
C ASN A 213 -20.77 -12.82 0.07
N ASP A 214 -20.81 -14.15 0.05
CA ASP A 214 -19.84 -15.04 0.70
C ASP A 214 -18.47 -15.12 -0.02
N TYR A 215 -18.17 -14.18 -0.91
CA TYR A 215 -16.93 -14.11 -1.67
C TYR A 215 -16.35 -12.69 -1.67
N GLY A 216 -15.03 -12.60 -1.80
CA GLY A 216 -14.29 -11.35 -1.93
C GLY A 216 -13.92 -11.04 -3.38
N PRO A 217 -13.52 -9.79 -3.68
CA PRO A 217 -13.11 -9.40 -5.04
C PRO A 217 -11.83 -10.12 -5.52
N TYR A 218 -10.95 -10.50 -4.58
CA TYR A 218 -9.73 -11.26 -4.88
C TYR A 218 -10.03 -12.70 -5.34
N ASP A 219 -11.25 -13.22 -5.14
CA ASP A 219 -11.62 -14.56 -5.60
C ASP A 219 -11.82 -14.64 -7.12
N TRP A 220 -12.02 -13.48 -7.80
CA TRP A 220 -12.34 -13.45 -9.23
C TRP A 220 -11.60 -12.39 -10.05
N LEU A 221 -11.01 -11.36 -9.42
CA LEU A 221 -10.26 -10.32 -10.08
C LEU A 221 -8.82 -10.27 -9.57
N THR A 222 -7.86 -10.29 -10.49
CA THR A 222 -6.44 -10.11 -10.21
C THR A 222 -5.91 -8.87 -10.91
N LEU A 223 -5.17 -8.02 -10.20
CA LEU A 223 -4.44 -6.89 -10.78
C LEU A 223 -2.94 -7.19 -10.87
N THR A 224 -2.35 -6.96 -12.05
CA THR A 224 -0.92 -7.19 -12.26
C THR A 224 -0.25 -6.04 -13.04
N PRO A 225 0.75 -5.35 -12.48
CA PRO A 225 1.15 -5.41 -11.07
C PRO A 225 0.19 -4.59 -10.18
N TYR A 226 0.12 -4.94 -8.89
CA TYR A 226 -0.71 -4.25 -7.90
C TYR A 226 0.01 -3.07 -7.21
N THR A 227 1.30 -2.86 -7.51
CA THR A 227 2.07 -1.68 -7.09
C THR A 227 2.96 -1.22 -8.23
N GLY A 228 3.42 0.03 -8.17
CA GLY A 228 4.33 0.56 -9.17
C GLY A 228 4.87 1.94 -8.86
N THR A 229 5.80 2.38 -9.69
CA THR A 229 6.39 3.72 -9.66
C THR A 229 6.33 4.30 -11.07
N ILE A 230 5.92 5.56 -11.20
CA ILE A 230 5.70 6.24 -12.47
C ILE A 230 6.43 7.58 -12.45
N ASP A 231 7.43 7.72 -13.32
CA ASP A 231 8.12 9.00 -13.52
C ASP A 231 7.19 10.04 -14.16
N VAL A 232 7.56 11.32 -14.02
CA VAL A 232 6.77 12.45 -14.53
C VAL A 232 6.52 12.29 -16.03
N ASN A 233 5.29 12.53 -16.47
CA ASN A 233 4.81 12.39 -17.85
C ASN A 233 4.86 10.97 -18.45
N HIS A 234 5.20 9.94 -17.67
CA HIS A 234 5.20 8.56 -18.13
C HIS A 234 3.87 7.85 -17.86
N GLU A 235 3.65 6.76 -18.59
CA GLU A 235 2.48 5.89 -18.47
C GLU A 235 2.88 4.52 -17.93
N PHE A 236 1.97 3.92 -17.18
CA PHE A 236 2.11 2.59 -16.60
C PHE A 236 0.82 1.80 -16.83
N SER A 237 0.93 0.53 -17.22
CA SER A 237 -0.25 -0.31 -17.48
C SER A 237 -0.43 -1.35 -16.38
N VAL A 238 -1.64 -1.40 -15.82
CA VAL A 238 -2.08 -2.44 -14.88
C VAL A 238 -3.05 -3.35 -15.60
N CYS A 239 -2.75 -4.65 -15.64
CA CYS A 239 -3.60 -5.69 -16.19
C CYS A 239 -4.69 -6.04 -15.16
N LEU A 240 -5.96 -5.92 -15.56
CA LEU A 240 -7.12 -6.41 -14.82
C LEU A 240 -7.54 -7.74 -15.46
N GLN A 241 -7.34 -8.84 -14.73
CA GLN A 241 -7.70 -10.17 -15.19
C GLN A 241 -8.86 -10.73 -14.36
N VAL A 242 -10.00 -10.94 -15.01
CA VAL A 242 -11.14 -11.67 -14.45
C VAL A 242 -11.01 -13.16 -14.74
N LEU A 243 -11.13 -13.99 -13.72
CA LEU A 243 -11.14 -15.45 -13.84
C LEU A 243 -12.12 -16.04 -12.81
N ILE A 244 -13.16 -16.71 -13.31
CA ILE A 244 -14.09 -17.46 -12.44
C ILE A 244 -13.60 -18.90 -12.35
N ASP A 245 -13.05 -19.26 -11.20
CA ASP A 245 -12.59 -20.61 -10.91
C ASP A 245 -13.71 -21.49 -10.30
N ARG A 246 -13.36 -22.72 -9.90
CA ARG A 246 -14.32 -23.65 -9.27
C ARG A 246 -14.88 -23.13 -7.95
N GLN A 247 -14.06 -22.50 -7.11
CA GLN A 247 -14.50 -22.07 -5.78
C GLN A 247 -15.46 -20.89 -5.89
N MET A 248 -15.15 -19.96 -6.80
CA MET A 248 -16.02 -18.85 -7.13
C MET A 248 -17.33 -19.34 -7.76
N ALA A 249 -17.26 -20.25 -8.76
CA ALA A 249 -18.45 -20.80 -9.41
C ALA A 249 -19.41 -21.48 -8.42
N TRP A 250 -18.92 -22.18 -7.38
CA TRP A 250 -19.76 -22.82 -6.35
C TRP A 250 -20.60 -21.84 -5.52
N ARG A 251 -20.26 -20.54 -5.57
CA ARG A 251 -20.93 -19.45 -4.83
C ARG A 251 -21.85 -18.62 -5.73
N LEU A 252 -21.86 -18.87 -7.04
CA LEU A 252 -22.67 -18.16 -8.03
C LEU A 252 -23.89 -18.98 -8.44
N SER A 253 -24.87 -18.34 -9.09
CA SER A 253 -26.07 -19.04 -9.56
C SER A 253 -25.70 -20.05 -10.65
N PRO A 254 -26.18 -21.30 -10.57
CA PRO A 254 -25.97 -22.29 -11.62
C PRO A 254 -26.91 -22.10 -12.82
N ASP A 255 -27.96 -21.29 -12.70
CA ASP A 255 -29.03 -21.16 -13.70
C ASP A 255 -29.04 -19.78 -14.36
N ASP A 256 -28.80 -18.73 -13.58
CA ASP A 256 -28.89 -17.35 -14.04
C ASP A 256 -27.52 -16.67 -14.15
N ILE A 257 -27.43 -15.72 -15.09
CA ILE A 257 -26.25 -14.87 -15.21
C ILE A 257 -26.03 -14.14 -13.89
N SER A 258 -24.84 -14.34 -13.30
CA SER A 258 -24.49 -13.76 -12.01
C SER A 258 -23.60 -12.54 -12.22
N LYS A 259 -24.02 -11.39 -11.70
CA LYS A 259 -23.21 -10.17 -11.70
C LYS A 259 -22.23 -10.19 -10.53
N VAL A 260 -20.96 -9.93 -10.81
CA VAL A 260 -19.90 -9.72 -9.81
C VAL A 260 -19.34 -8.31 -9.98
N GLU A 261 -19.14 -7.58 -8.88
CA GLU A 261 -18.70 -6.18 -8.91
C GLU A 261 -17.80 -5.87 -7.72
N CYS A 262 -16.86 -4.95 -7.94
CA CYS A 262 -15.96 -4.44 -6.91
C CYS A 262 -15.43 -3.05 -7.27
N ILE A 263 -14.85 -2.38 -6.28
CA ILE A 263 -14.12 -1.14 -6.46
C ILE A 263 -12.62 -1.43 -6.28
N VAL A 264 -11.83 -1.08 -7.28
CA VAL A 264 -10.37 -1.02 -7.18
C VAL A 264 -10.00 0.37 -6.68
N ILE A 265 -9.24 0.43 -5.60
CA ILE A 265 -8.71 1.67 -5.04
C ILE A 265 -7.23 1.75 -5.37
N ILE A 266 -6.82 2.81 -6.05
CA ILE A 266 -5.41 3.15 -6.27
C ILE A 266 -5.00 4.17 -5.23
N HIS A 267 -4.09 3.76 -4.35
CA HIS A 267 -3.49 4.60 -3.32
C HIS A 267 -2.23 5.25 -3.88
N LEU A 268 -2.15 6.58 -3.82
CA LEU A 268 -0.91 7.30 -4.09
C LEU A 268 -0.16 7.57 -2.79
N GLU A 269 1.15 7.30 -2.76
CA GLU A 269 1.97 7.67 -1.61
C GLU A 269 1.95 9.19 -1.43
N SER A 270 1.45 9.68 -0.28
CA SER A 270 1.27 11.12 0.00
C SER A 270 0.35 11.85 -1.00
N GLY A 271 -0.54 11.13 -1.69
CA GLY A 271 -1.54 11.70 -2.59
C GLY A 271 -2.96 11.30 -2.22
N ARG A 272 -3.90 11.59 -3.11
CA ARG A 272 -5.30 11.15 -2.98
C ARG A 272 -5.51 9.74 -3.51
N ASP A 273 -6.59 9.10 -3.08
CA ASP A 273 -7.05 7.83 -3.62
C ASP A 273 -7.87 8.03 -4.92
N TYR A 274 -7.81 7.03 -5.80
CA TYR A 274 -8.62 6.95 -7.01
C TYR A 274 -9.44 5.67 -6.99
N PHE A 275 -10.72 5.77 -7.32
CA PHE A 275 -11.68 4.66 -7.26
C PHE A 275 -12.09 4.26 -8.67
N ILE A 276 -12.04 2.97 -8.96
CA ILE A 276 -12.37 2.39 -10.26
C ILE A 276 -13.42 1.31 -10.05
N SER A 277 -14.55 1.44 -10.73
CA SER A 277 -15.60 0.41 -10.72
C SER A 277 -15.24 -0.70 -11.70
N VAL A 278 -15.29 -1.95 -11.24
CA VAL A 278 -15.08 -3.13 -12.09
C VAL A 278 -16.25 -4.08 -11.91
N GLN A 279 -16.88 -4.46 -13.02
CA GLN A 279 -17.99 -5.41 -13.03
C GLN A 279 -17.82 -6.47 -14.11
N ALA A 280 -18.35 -7.66 -13.86
CA ALA A 280 -18.39 -8.76 -14.82
C ALA A 280 -19.71 -9.54 -14.70
N ASN A 281 -20.22 -10.07 -15.82
CA ASN A 281 -21.38 -10.96 -15.79
C ASN A 281 -20.95 -12.39 -16.10
N TYR A 282 -21.02 -13.27 -15.11
CA TYR A 282 -20.69 -14.68 -15.26
C TYR A 282 -21.86 -15.44 -15.89
N LYS A 283 -21.62 -16.05 -17.06
CA LYS A 283 -22.56 -17.01 -17.65
C LYS A 283 -22.36 -18.38 -16.98
N PRO A 284 -23.41 -18.98 -16.38
CA PRO A 284 -23.31 -20.28 -15.75
C PRO A 284 -22.81 -21.36 -16.70
N SER A 285 -22.11 -22.34 -16.13
CA SER A 285 -21.50 -23.46 -16.85
C SER A 285 -21.94 -24.77 -16.23
N CYS A 286 -21.87 -25.87 -16.98
CA CYS A 286 -22.01 -27.22 -16.43
C CYS A 286 -20.83 -27.61 -15.52
N PHE A 287 -19.75 -26.81 -15.54
CA PHE A 287 -18.62 -26.92 -14.63
C PHE A 287 -18.82 -26.05 -13.39
N GLY A 288 -18.25 -26.45 -12.25
CA GLY A 288 -18.32 -25.62 -11.05
C GLY A 288 -19.70 -25.60 -10.39
N ILE A 289 -20.51 -26.65 -10.58
CA ILE A 289 -21.84 -26.82 -9.96
C ILE A 289 -21.85 -28.03 -9.02
N SER A 290 -22.92 -28.22 -8.24
CA SER A 290 -23.08 -29.47 -7.48
C SER A 290 -23.43 -30.63 -8.40
N LEU A 291 -23.05 -31.84 -7.98
CA LEU A 291 -23.42 -33.07 -8.69
C LEU A 291 -24.95 -33.26 -8.72
N GLU A 292 -25.64 -32.84 -7.67
CA GLU A 292 -27.10 -32.82 -7.61
C GLU A 292 -27.70 -31.91 -8.69
N THR A 293 -27.23 -30.67 -8.81
CA THR A 293 -27.68 -29.74 -9.87
C THR A 293 -27.38 -30.30 -11.25
N ALA A 294 -26.20 -30.88 -11.46
CA ALA A 294 -25.83 -31.50 -12.74
C ALA A 294 -26.79 -32.66 -13.11
N MET A 295 -27.20 -33.46 -12.13
CA MET A 295 -28.16 -34.55 -12.31
C MET A 295 -29.59 -34.07 -12.57
N LEU A 296 -30.04 -33.02 -11.89
CA LEU A 296 -31.34 -32.40 -12.15
C LEU A 296 -31.40 -31.90 -13.58
N LYS A 297 -30.34 -31.22 -14.02
CA LYS A 297 -30.23 -30.74 -15.40
C LYS A 297 -30.15 -31.87 -16.41
N ALA A 298 -29.61 -33.03 -16.07
CA ALA A 298 -29.42 -34.14 -17.00
C ALA A 298 -30.72 -34.67 -17.64
N ASN A 299 -31.87 -34.42 -16.99
CA ASN A 299 -33.18 -34.94 -17.41
C ASN A 299 -34.18 -33.83 -17.80
N ILE A 300 -33.70 -32.62 -18.09
CA ILE A 300 -34.52 -31.53 -18.63
C ILE A 300 -34.55 -31.69 -20.15
N SER A 301 -35.74 -31.91 -20.72
CA SER A 301 -35.97 -32.02 -22.17
C SER A 301 -35.61 -30.68 -22.86
N THR A 302 -34.83 -30.76 -23.93
CA THR A 302 -34.41 -29.59 -24.70
C THR A 302 -35.58 -29.05 -25.55
N PRO A 303 -35.80 -27.72 -25.65
CA PRO A 303 -36.88 -27.15 -26.47
C PRO A 303 -36.72 -27.41 -27.98
N SER A 304 -35.55 -27.88 -28.44
CA SER A 304 -35.26 -28.17 -29.85
C SER A 304 -35.89 -29.45 -30.38
N ASP A 305 -36.54 -30.26 -29.54
CA ASP A 305 -37.15 -31.54 -29.95
C ASP A 305 -38.58 -31.38 -30.49
N ASN A 306 -39.05 -30.14 -30.70
CA ASN A 306 -40.46 -29.82 -31.01
C ASN A 306 -40.74 -29.37 -32.46
N GLU A 307 -39.83 -29.55 -33.42
CA GLU A 307 -40.18 -29.41 -34.83
C GLU A 307 -39.91 -30.71 -35.61
N ASP A 308 -41.01 -31.37 -35.97
CA ASP A 308 -41.16 -32.39 -37.01
C ASP A 308 -40.42 -33.73 -36.86
N SER A 309 -40.81 -34.52 -35.87
CA SER A 309 -40.66 -35.98 -35.93
C SER A 309 -41.88 -36.69 -35.37
N LEU A 310 -42.89 -36.85 -36.24
CA LEU A 310 -44.02 -37.77 -36.06
C LEU A 310 -43.54 -39.23 -36.12
N ILE A 311 -42.74 -39.68 -35.14
CA ILE A 311 -42.56 -41.08 -34.81
C ILE A 311 -42.44 -41.20 -33.29
N ILE A 312 -43.57 -41.49 -32.66
CA ILE A 312 -43.63 -41.95 -31.27
C ILE A 312 -42.99 -43.34 -31.24
N PHE A 313 -41.77 -43.48 -30.70
CA PHE A 313 -41.27 -44.65 -29.96
C PHE A 313 -39.81 -44.39 -29.54
N GLU A 314 -39.59 -43.80 -28.36
CA GLU A 314 -38.52 -44.20 -27.44
C GLU A 314 -38.78 -43.53 -26.08
N LYS A 315 -38.87 -44.36 -25.04
CA LYS A 315 -38.99 -43.92 -23.64
C LYS A 315 -37.91 -42.88 -23.35
N GLU A 316 -38.27 -41.72 -22.78
CA GLU A 316 -37.31 -40.76 -22.22
C GLU A 316 -36.30 -41.53 -21.35
N VAL A 317 -35.06 -41.65 -21.82
CA VAL A 317 -34.02 -42.37 -21.11
C VAL A 317 -33.56 -41.49 -19.96
N LYS A 318 -34.15 -41.68 -18.78
CA LYS A 318 -33.70 -41.02 -17.56
C LYS A 318 -32.22 -41.37 -17.33
N LEU A 319 -31.35 -40.38 -17.45
CA LEU A 319 -29.92 -40.56 -17.26
C LEU A 319 -29.62 -40.78 -15.77
N THR A 320 -28.73 -41.74 -15.50
CA THR A 320 -28.28 -42.08 -14.15
C THR A 320 -27.02 -41.32 -13.73
N ILE A 321 -26.40 -40.59 -14.66
CA ILE A 321 -25.23 -39.74 -14.44
C ILE A 321 -25.45 -38.39 -15.15
N PRO A 322 -24.67 -37.34 -14.84
CA PRO A 322 -24.82 -36.05 -15.50
C PRO A 322 -24.68 -36.16 -17.02
N TYR A 323 -25.49 -35.42 -17.76
CA TYR A 323 -25.56 -35.48 -19.23
C TYR A 323 -24.18 -35.25 -19.85
N GLU A 324 -23.46 -34.26 -19.37
CA GLU A 324 -22.18 -33.82 -19.90
C GLU A 324 -21.09 -34.89 -19.66
N VAL A 325 -21.12 -35.55 -18.50
CA VAL A 325 -20.25 -36.71 -18.21
C VAL A 325 -20.59 -37.87 -19.15
N HIS A 326 -21.87 -38.15 -19.37
CA HIS A 326 -22.32 -39.21 -20.27
C HIS A 326 -21.85 -38.96 -21.72
N GLN A 327 -22.02 -37.74 -22.23
CA GLN A 327 -21.61 -37.38 -23.60
C GLN A 327 -20.09 -37.54 -23.80
N LEU A 328 -19.28 -37.07 -22.85
CA LEU A 328 -17.83 -37.18 -22.91
C LEU A 328 -17.38 -38.66 -22.89
N LEU A 329 -17.93 -39.47 -21.98
CA LEU A 329 -17.64 -40.91 -21.92
C LEU A 329 -18.07 -41.64 -23.19
N LYS A 330 -19.25 -41.31 -23.73
CA LYS A 330 -19.78 -41.91 -24.97
C LYS A 330 -18.87 -41.59 -26.16
N TYR A 331 -18.42 -40.35 -26.29
CA TYR A 331 -17.47 -39.95 -27.34
C TYR A 331 -16.14 -40.70 -27.20
N LEU A 332 -15.53 -40.70 -26.00
CA LEU A 332 -14.25 -41.37 -25.76
C LEU A 332 -14.31 -42.88 -26.01
N ARG A 333 -15.43 -43.54 -25.73
CA ARG A 333 -15.65 -44.95 -26.09
C ARG A 333 -15.74 -45.15 -27.61
N SER A 334 -16.42 -44.25 -28.32
CA SER A 334 -16.65 -44.37 -29.77
C SER A 334 -15.37 -44.26 -30.61
N ILE A 335 -14.43 -43.40 -30.21
CA ILE A 335 -13.15 -43.22 -30.90
C ILE A 335 -12.18 -44.39 -30.65
N GLY A 336 -12.42 -45.17 -29.59
CA GLY A 336 -11.55 -46.24 -29.11
C GLY A 336 -10.34 -45.74 -28.31
N PHE A 337 -10.07 -46.39 -27.17
CA PHE A 337 -9.02 -45.98 -26.22
C PHE A 337 -7.58 -46.07 -26.75
N LYS A 338 -7.33 -46.83 -27.84
CA LYS A 338 -6.02 -46.89 -28.50
C LYS A 338 -5.63 -45.59 -29.19
N ASN A 339 -6.64 -44.79 -29.57
CA ASN A 339 -6.45 -43.54 -30.30
C ASN A 339 -6.34 -42.32 -29.36
N ILE A 340 -6.26 -42.56 -28.05
CA ILE A 340 -6.07 -41.53 -27.04
C ILE A 340 -4.62 -41.62 -26.55
N ASP A 341 -3.80 -40.70 -27.02
CA ASP A 341 -2.42 -40.53 -26.59
C ASP A 341 -2.38 -39.65 -25.34
N LEU A 342 -2.13 -40.25 -24.18
CA LEU A 342 -2.11 -39.55 -22.89
C LEU A 342 -0.81 -38.76 -22.67
N SER A 343 0.20 -38.92 -23.54
CA SER A 343 1.46 -38.18 -23.46
C SER A 343 1.36 -36.77 -24.06
N GLN A 344 0.32 -36.49 -24.84
CA GLN A 344 0.12 -35.20 -25.49
C GLN A 344 -0.33 -34.11 -24.50
N PRO A 345 0.14 -32.86 -24.68
CA PRO A 345 -0.29 -31.76 -23.85
C PRO A 345 -1.74 -31.37 -24.13
N TYR A 346 -2.43 -30.94 -23.07
CA TYR A 346 -3.78 -30.37 -23.17
C TYR A 346 -3.74 -28.94 -23.72
N SER A 347 -4.78 -28.56 -24.46
CA SER A 347 -4.95 -27.20 -24.98
C SER A 347 -6.09 -26.47 -24.26
N ASP A 348 -5.79 -25.29 -23.68
CA ASP A 348 -6.82 -24.48 -23.04
C ASP A 348 -7.83 -23.91 -24.04
N ASN A 349 -7.39 -23.59 -25.26
CA ASN A 349 -8.31 -23.18 -26.33
C ASN A 349 -9.28 -24.31 -26.70
N ALA A 350 -8.81 -25.55 -26.77
CA ALA A 350 -9.68 -26.71 -26.98
C ALA A 350 -10.66 -26.87 -25.82
N PHE A 351 -10.21 -26.71 -24.57
CA PHE A 351 -11.08 -26.73 -23.40
C PHE A 351 -12.18 -25.66 -23.48
N PHE A 352 -11.88 -24.42 -23.86
CA PHE A 352 -12.90 -23.37 -23.97
C PHE A 352 -13.97 -23.72 -25.00
N LYS A 353 -13.57 -24.22 -26.17
CA LYS A 353 -14.52 -24.64 -27.23
C LYS A 353 -15.38 -25.83 -26.78
N ILE A 354 -14.78 -26.84 -26.14
CA ILE A 354 -15.52 -28.02 -25.66
C ILE A 354 -16.45 -27.65 -24.50
N ARG A 355 -16.00 -26.81 -23.57
CA ARG A 355 -16.84 -26.28 -22.48
C ARG A 355 -18.06 -25.57 -23.06
N ASP A 356 -17.88 -24.67 -24.04
CA ASP A 356 -18.99 -23.98 -24.70
C ASP A 356 -19.97 -24.96 -25.37
N CYS A 357 -19.46 -26.01 -26.02
CA CYS A 357 -20.29 -27.08 -26.59
C CYS A 357 -21.14 -27.79 -25.52
N LEU A 358 -20.57 -28.08 -24.35
CA LEU A 358 -21.26 -28.75 -23.24
C LEU A 358 -22.27 -27.83 -22.55
N ASP A 359 -21.89 -26.57 -22.29
CA ASP A 359 -22.76 -25.56 -21.68
C ASP A 359 -24.02 -25.31 -22.54
N GLU A 360 -23.86 -25.34 -23.87
CA GLU A 360 -24.94 -25.18 -24.85
C GLU A 360 -25.66 -26.49 -25.21
N ARG A 361 -25.22 -27.63 -24.65
CA ARG A 361 -25.72 -28.98 -24.94
C ARG A 361 -25.75 -29.32 -26.44
N ARG A 362 -24.77 -28.83 -27.19
CA ARG A 362 -24.59 -29.21 -28.59
C ARG A 362 -24.10 -30.66 -28.69
N ASN A 363 -24.42 -31.31 -29.81
CA ASN A 363 -24.00 -32.68 -30.05
C ASN A 363 -22.46 -32.75 -30.16
N ILE A 364 -21.84 -33.49 -29.23
CA ILE A 364 -20.38 -33.59 -29.14
C ILE A 364 -19.74 -34.22 -30.37
N PHE A 365 -20.44 -35.15 -31.05
CA PHE A 365 -19.92 -35.81 -32.25
C PHE A 365 -19.89 -34.86 -33.44
N GLU A 366 -20.97 -34.10 -33.65
CA GLU A 366 -21.04 -33.09 -34.70
C GLU A 366 -20.03 -31.96 -34.46
N PHE A 367 -19.89 -31.53 -33.20
CA PHE A 367 -18.91 -30.54 -32.80
C PHE A 367 -17.49 -31.00 -33.10
N MET A 368 -17.12 -32.22 -32.74
CA MET A 368 -15.78 -32.77 -32.99
C MET A 368 -15.50 -32.99 -34.48
N ASN A 369 -16.51 -33.43 -35.25
CA ASN A 369 -16.38 -33.53 -36.70
C ASN A 369 -16.12 -32.16 -37.37
N SER A 370 -16.67 -31.09 -36.79
CA SER A 370 -16.48 -29.72 -37.27
C SER A 370 -15.18 -29.06 -36.77
N ASN A 371 -14.53 -29.64 -35.76
CA ASN A 371 -13.31 -29.12 -35.12
C ASN A 371 -12.21 -30.18 -35.12
N THR A 372 -11.76 -30.58 -36.32
CA THR A 372 -10.73 -31.61 -36.51
C THR A 372 -9.36 -31.23 -35.96
N ASP A 373 -9.16 -29.96 -35.58
CA ASP A 373 -7.98 -29.47 -34.86
C ASP A 373 -7.90 -30.00 -33.42
N ILE A 374 -9.05 -30.35 -32.83
CA ILE A 374 -9.14 -30.79 -31.44
C ILE A 374 -8.81 -32.28 -31.35
N GLN A 375 -7.67 -32.60 -30.73
CA GLN A 375 -7.27 -33.98 -30.49
C GLN A 375 -8.14 -34.63 -29.39
N PRO A 376 -8.44 -35.94 -29.48
CA PRO A 376 -9.25 -36.67 -28.49
C PRO A 376 -8.80 -36.55 -27.03
N ILE A 377 -7.49 -36.39 -26.80
CA ILE A 377 -6.91 -36.16 -25.48
C ILE A 377 -7.52 -34.94 -24.76
N ASN A 378 -7.97 -33.92 -25.51
CA ASN A 378 -8.63 -32.74 -24.94
C ASN A 378 -10.03 -33.07 -24.41
N ILE A 379 -10.74 -34.03 -25.00
CA ILE A 379 -12.04 -34.50 -24.48
C ILE A 379 -11.82 -35.26 -23.17
N TYR A 380 -10.76 -36.07 -23.09
CA TYR A 380 -10.35 -36.72 -21.84
C TYR A 380 -9.98 -35.67 -20.78
N ALA A 381 -9.17 -34.66 -21.12
CA ALA A 381 -8.82 -33.58 -20.22
C ALA A 381 -10.04 -32.80 -19.70
N VAL A 382 -11.02 -32.54 -20.58
CA VAL A 382 -12.28 -31.90 -20.21
C VAL A 382 -13.10 -32.77 -19.27
N LEU A 383 -13.15 -34.10 -19.47
CA LEU A 383 -13.79 -35.02 -18.53
C LEU A 383 -13.15 -34.93 -17.15
N ILE A 384 -11.82 -34.96 -17.08
CA ILE A 384 -11.08 -34.78 -15.82
C ILE A 384 -11.43 -33.44 -15.17
N ARG A 385 -11.34 -32.34 -15.93
CA ARG A 385 -11.70 -30.99 -15.45
C ARG A 385 -13.14 -30.93 -14.94
N LEU A 386 -14.10 -31.54 -15.64
CA LEU A 386 -15.50 -31.58 -15.25
C LEU A 386 -15.69 -32.27 -13.89
N LEU A 387 -15.13 -33.48 -13.75
CA LEU A 387 -15.22 -34.25 -12.51
C LEU A 387 -14.54 -33.53 -11.33
N THR A 388 -13.41 -32.86 -11.57
CA THR A 388 -12.73 -32.05 -10.55
C THR A 388 -13.49 -30.78 -10.18
N SER A 389 -14.33 -30.26 -11.08
CA SER A 389 -15.02 -28.99 -10.90
C SER A 389 -16.27 -29.06 -10.04
N TYR A 390 -16.87 -30.25 -9.85
CA TYR A 390 -18.09 -30.39 -9.05
C TYR A 390 -17.94 -29.84 -7.63
N LYS A 391 -19.01 -29.57 -6.90
CA LYS A 391 -18.90 -29.11 -5.49
C LYS A 391 -18.56 -30.25 -4.53
N GLU A 392 -19.14 -31.43 -4.75
CA GLU A 392 -18.96 -32.62 -3.93
C GLU A 392 -17.85 -33.54 -4.46
N SER A 393 -17.18 -34.28 -3.57
CA SER A 393 -16.39 -35.45 -3.98
C SER A 393 -17.31 -36.56 -4.48
N ILE A 394 -16.82 -37.39 -5.41
CA ILE A 394 -17.58 -38.56 -5.88
C ILE A 394 -17.76 -39.57 -4.75
N ILE A 395 -16.72 -39.78 -3.92
CA ILE A 395 -16.83 -40.55 -2.68
C ILE A 395 -17.36 -39.64 -1.57
N PRO A 396 -18.46 -40.01 -0.87
CA PRO A 396 -18.98 -39.22 0.24
C PRO A 396 -17.95 -38.99 1.36
N ASN A 397 -17.85 -37.75 1.86
CA ASN A 397 -16.87 -37.37 2.88
C ASN A 397 -16.87 -38.29 4.12
N HIS A 398 -18.05 -38.68 4.59
CA HIS A 398 -18.21 -39.50 5.79
C HIS A 398 -17.73 -40.96 5.62
N LEU A 399 -17.52 -41.43 4.38
CA LEU A 399 -17.08 -42.80 4.09
C LEU A 399 -15.59 -42.90 3.74
N LYS A 400 -14.90 -41.77 3.52
CA LYS A 400 -13.50 -41.77 3.01
C LYS A 400 -12.57 -42.60 3.89
N THR A 401 -12.54 -42.34 5.19
CA THR A 401 -11.64 -43.04 6.13
C THR A 401 -11.92 -44.55 6.17
N THR A 402 -13.20 -44.94 6.22
CA THR A 402 -13.60 -46.35 6.23
C THR A 402 -13.22 -47.07 4.94
N LEU A 403 -13.37 -46.41 3.79
CA LEU A 403 -13.00 -46.97 2.49
C LEU A 403 -11.47 -47.11 2.31
N LEU A 404 -10.68 -46.20 2.88
CA LEU A 404 -9.21 -46.29 2.86
C LEU A 404 -8.67 -47.47 3.69
N GLN A 405 -9.38 -47.82 4.76
CA GLN A 405 -9.04 -48.94 5.64
C GLN A 405 -9.72 -50.25 5.22
N CYS A 406 -10.51 -50.24 4.14
CA CYS A 406 -11.31 -51.37 3.71
C CYS A 406 -10.42 -52.49 3.15
N SER A 407 -10.42 -53.63 3.84
CA SER A 407 -9.69 -54.85 3.42
C SER A 407 -10.60 -56.03 3.07
N ASP A 408 -11.91 -55.92 3.29
CA ASP A 408 -12.88 -57.00 3.11
C ASP A 408 -14.11 -56.57 2.26
N ASP A 409 -14.63 -57.53 1.50
CA ASP A 409 -15.75 -57.40 0.56
C ASP A 409 -17.04 -56.94 1.25
N GLU A 410 -17.28 -57.36 2.49
CA GLU A 410 -18.50 -57.01 3.23
C GLU A 410 -18.51 -55.51 3.60
N VAL A 411 -17.37 -54.98 4.05
CA VAL A 411 -17.21 -53.56 4.39
C VAL A 411 -17.34 -52.71 3.13
N TYR A 412 -16.71 -53.14 2.02
CA TYR A 412 -16.84 -52.48 0.73
C TYR A 412 -18.30 -52.39 0.29
N GLY A 413 -19.00 -53.53 0.27
CA GLY A 413 -20.41 -53.60 -0.13
C GLY A 413 -21.30 -52.69 0.70
N ARG A 414 -21.13 -52.69 2.04
CA ARG A 414 -21.89 -51.81 2.95
C ARG A 414 -21.62 -50.33 2.69
N CYS A 415 -20.37 -49.95 2.44
CA CYS A 415 -20.03 -48.55 2.14
C CYS A 415 -20.64 -48.10 0.81
N ILE A 416 -20.53 -48.90 -0.26
CA ILE A 416 -21.11 -48.58 -1.57
C ILE A 416 -22.65 -48.49 -1.53
N LEU A 417 -23.32 -49.20 -0.61
CA LEU A 417 -24.76 -49.09 -0.40
C LEU A 417 -25.18 -47.77 0.28
N GLN A 418 -24.27 -47.10 1.00
CA GLN A 418 -24.52 -45.81 1.65
C GLN A 418 -24.28 -44.60 0.72
N PHE A 419 -23.78 -44.82 -0.49
CA PHE A 419 -23.60 -43.73 -1.45
C PHE A 419 -24.98 -43.20 -1.90
N PRO A 420 -25.17 -41.87 -1.98
CA PRO A 420 -26.26 -41.28 -2.72
C PRO A 420 -26.33 -41.85 -4.14
N GLU A 421 -27.54 -42.05 -4.66
CA GLU A 421 -27.79 -42.80 -5.91
C GLU A 421 -26.97 -42.24 -7.09
N HIS A 422 -26.96 -40.92 -7.25
CA HIS A 422 -26.20 -40.24 -8.30
C HIS A 422 -24.69 -40.35 -8.13
N GLN A 423 -24.16 -40.26 -6.90
CA GLN A 423 -22.73 -40.47 -6.61
C GLN A 423 -22.31 -41.92 -6.88
N LYS A 424 -23.17 -42.88 -6.56
CA LYS A 424 -22.96 -44.30 -6.81
C LYS A 424 -22.91 -44.63 -8.30
N ASP A 425 -23.85 -44.09 -9.07
CA ASP A 425 -23.92 -44.33 -10.51
C ASP A 425 -22.75 -43.67 -11.25
N ILE A 426 -22.37 -42.43 -10.92
CA ILE A 426 -21.18 -41.79 -11.52
C ILE A 426 -19.90 -42.53 -11.14
N PHE A 427 -19.74 -42.92 -9.87
CA PHE A 427 -18.59 -43.72 -9.42
C PHE A 427 -18.48 -45.02 -10.22
N ARG A 428 -19.60 -45.74 -10.38
CA ARG A 428 -19.65 -46.99 -11.14
C ARG A 428 -19.32 -46.79 -12.62
N GLU A 429 -19.90 -45.79 -13.28
CA GLU A 429 -19.66 -45.56 -14.71
C GLU A 429 -18.21 -45.18 -15.00
N ILE A 430 -17.59 -44.37 -14.14
CA ILE A 430 -16.16 -44.05 -14.27
C ILE A 430 -15.29 -45.28 -14.02
N LEU A 431 -15.62 -46.13 -13.03
CA LEU A 431 -14.88 -47.39 -12.82
C LEU A 431 -14.98 -48.33 -14.03
N LEU A 432 -16.16 -48.43 -14.66
CA LEU A 432 -16.34 -49.22 -15.89
C LEU A 432 -15.52 -48.63 -17.03
N PHE A 433 -15.57 -47.31 -17.23
CA PHE A 433 -14.74 -46.63 -18.21
C PHE A 433 -13.24 -46.90 -18.00
N LEU A 434 -12.74 -46.81 -16.77
CA LEU A 434 -11.35 -47.08 -16.44
C LEU A 434 -10.98 -48.55 -16.69
N LYS A 435 -11.90 -49.48 -16.38
CA LYS A 435 -11.71 -50.89 -16.67
C LYS A 435 -11.52 -51.14 -18.17
N ASP A 436 -12.46 -50.64 -18.97
CA ASP A 436 -12.45 -50.80 -20.43
C ASP A 436 -11.20 -50.14 -21.05
N ALA A 437 -10.84 -48.94 -20.56
CA ALA A 437 -9.68 -48.20 -21.06
C ALA A 437 -8.35 -48.91 -20.79
N ARG A 438 -8.16 -49.47 -19.59
CA ARG A 438 -6.91 -50.16 -19.17
C ARG A 438 -6.69 -51.53 -19.83
N GLU A 439 -7.77 -52.18 -20.25
CA GLU A 439 -7.69 -53.40 -21.04
C GLU A 439 -7.12 -53.13 -22.44
N VAL A 440 -7.40 -51.93 -22.97
CA VAL A 440 -7.08 -51.56 -24.35
C VAL A 440 -5.81 -50.70 -24.47
N ASN A 441 -5.59 -49.77 -23.53
CA ASN A 441 -4.45 -48.85 -23.49
C ASN A 441 -3.86 -48.81 -22.07
N LYS A 442 -2.64 -49.35 -21.91
CA LYS A 442 -1.95 -49.45 -20.62
C LYS A 442 -1.51 -48.10 -20.04
N GLU A 443 -1.48 -47.03 -20.82
CA GLU A 443 -1.14 -45.71 -20.29
C GLU A 443 -2.17 -45.22 -19.26
N PHE A 444 -3.42 -45.69 -19.33
CA PHE A 444 -4.45 -45.39 -18.33
C PHE A 444 -4.14 -45.96 -16.93
N ASP A 445 -3.18 -46.89 -16.79
CA ASP A 445 -2.70 -47.30 -15.46
C ASP A 445 -2.06 -46.13 -14.69
N LYS A 446 -1.44 -45.18 -15.41
CA LYS A 446 -0.85 -43.97 -14.82
C LYS A 446 -1.92 -42.98 -14.33
N GLU A 447 -3.09 -43.00 -14.96
CA GLU A 447 -4.21 -42.10 -14.64
C GLU A 447 -5.03 -42.55 -13.42
N LEU A 448 -4.83 -43.79 -12.93
CA LEU A 448 -5.50 -44.28 -11.73
C LEU A 448 -5.25 -43.38 -10.51
N GLU A 449 -4.05 -42.82 -10.41
CA GLU A 449 -3.71 -41.87 -9.35
C GLU A 449 -4.56 -40.59 -9.47
N THR A 450 -4.67 -40.03 -10.68
CA THR A 450 -5.51 -38.86 -10.99
C THR A 450 -6.95 -39.10 -10.56
N PHE A 451 -7.56 -40.22 -10.96
CA PHE A 451 -8.92 -40.55 -10.56
C PHE A 451 -9.06 -40.80 -9.06
N SER A 452 -8.01 -41.28 -8.39
CA SER A 452 -7.99 -41.39 -6.94
C SER A 452 -8.05 -40.06 -6.23
N ASN A 453 -7.35 -39.07 -6.75
CA ASN A 453 -7.40 -37.70 -6.25
C ASN A 453 -8.79 -37.09 -6.49
N ILE A 454 -9.39 -37.33 -7.65
CA ILE A 454 -10.74 -36.85 -7.99
C ILE A 454 -11.81 -37.46 -7.08
N PHE A 455 -11.78 -38.78 -6.91
CA PHE A 455 -12.79 -39.51 -6.14
C PHE A 455 -12.77 -39.12 -4.67
N PHE A 456 -11.58 -39.05 -4.08
CA PHE A 456 -11.42 -38.73 -2.66
C PHE A 456 -11.31 -37.24 -2.37
N ARG A 457 -11.00 -36.36 -3.34
CA ARG A 457 -10.67 -34.95 -3.10
C ARG A 457 -9.73 -34.76 -1.91
N MET A 458 -8.63 -35.49 -1.94
CA MET A 458 -7.56 -35.39 -0.97
C MET A 458 -6.30 -34.93 -1.70
N ASP A 459 -5.67 -33.88 -1.20
CA ASP A 459 -4.49 -33.30 -1.82
C ASP A 459 -3.21 -34.00 -1.36
N GLY A 460 -2.19 -33.99 -2.22
CA GLY A 460 -0.84 -34.46 -1.89
C GLY A 460 -0.72 -35.97 -1.64
N ASP A 461 0.28 -36.35 -0.86
CA ASP A 461 0.67 -37.75 -0.59
C ASP A 461 -0.19 -38.45 0.47
N THR A 462 -1.18 -37.76 1.05
CA THR A 462 -2.03 -38.31 2.11
C THR A 462 -2.77 -39.55 1.61
N TYR A 463 -2.53 -40.70 2.25
CA TYR A 463 -3.09 -42.00 1.90
C TYR A 463 -3.00 -42.36 0.40
N LYS A 464 -1.94 -41.90 -0.29
CA LYS A 464 -1.81 -42.08 -1.74
C LYS A 464 -1.83 -43.56 -2.15
N ALA A 465 -1.11 -44.41 -1.43
CA ALA A 465 -1.07 -45.84 -1.72
C ALA A 465 -2.43 -46.51 -1.47
N GLU A 466 -3.10 -46.18 -0.38
CA GLU A 466 -4.39 -46.71 0.03
C GLU A 466 -5.50 -46.29 -0.93
N ARG A 467 -5.48 -45.03 -1.40
CA ARG A 467 -6.40 -44.53 -2.44
C ARG A 467 -6.25 -45.28 -3.76
N LEU A 468 -5.01 -45.52 -4.18
CA LEU A 468 -4.72 -46.26 -5.41
C LEU A 468 -5.16 -47.73 -5.29
N LEU A 469 -4.83 -48.38 -4.17
CA LEU A 469 -5.26 -49.76 -3.88
C LEU A 469 -6.78 -49.87 -3.87
N PHE A 470 -7.48 -48.92 -3.25
CA PHE A 470 -8.94 -48.90 -3.22
C PHE A 470 -9.56 -48.83 -4.63
N ILE A 471 -9.01 -48.01 -5.53
CA ILE A 471 -9.51 -47.92 -6.90
C ILE A 471 -9.23 -49.17 -7.70
N ILE A 472 -8.02 -49.73 -7.60
CA ILE A 472 -7.69 -50.99 -8.26
C ILE A 472 -8.64 -52.10 -7.80
N TYR A 473 -8.87 -52.18 -6.48
CA TYR A 473 -9.82 -53.11 -5.89
C TYR A 473 -11.25 -52.87 -6.42
N SER A 474 -11.70 -51.62 -6.47
CA SER A 474 -13.02 -51.24 -6.98
C SER A 474 -13.22 -51.57 -8.47
N ILE A 475 -12.20 -51.36 -9.30
CA ILE A 475 -12.22 -51.71 -10.73
C ILE A 475 -12.36 -53.23 -10.92
N ASN A 476 -11.71 -54.04 -10.08
CA ASN A 476 -11.81 -55.49 -10.16
C ASN A 476 -13.21 -56.00 -9.75
N LYS A 477 -13.92 -55.27 -8.88
CA LYS A 477 -15.26 -55.63 -8.41
C LYS A 477 -16.40 -55.09 -9.28
N VAL A 478 -16.18 -54.02 -10.05
CA VAL A 478 -17.25 -53.42 -10.86
C VAL A 478 -17.71 -54.37 -11.97
N LYS A 479 -19.03 -54.50 -12.13
CA LYS A 479 -19.69 -55.30 -13.18
C LYS A 479 -20.66 -54.43 -13.98
N PRO A 480 -20.91 -54.71 -15.26
CA PRO A 480 -21.97 -54.04 -16.03
C PRO A 480 -23.34 -54.21 -15.35
N LYS A 481 -24.28 -53.26 -15.52
CA LYS A 481 -25.68 -53.48 -15.09
C LYS A 481 -26.21 -54.67 -15.91
N ARG A 482 -26.69 -55.73 -15.24
CA ARG A 482 -27.44 -56.80 -15.93
C ARG A 482 -28.66 -56.14 -16.58
N GLN A 483 -28.72 -56.08 -17.90
CA GLN A 483 -29.98 -55.79 -18.59
C GLN A 483 -30.96 -56.87 -18.12
N ARG A 484 -32.05 -56.46 -17.46
CA ARG A 484 -33.18 -57.37 -17.23
C ARG A 484 -33.73 -57.69 -18.62
N HIS A 485 -33.30 -58.81 -19.21
CA HIS A 485 -34.08 -59.44 -20.26
C HIS A 485 -35.45 -59.73 -19.65
N HIS A 486 -36.46 -58.94 -20.00
CA HIS A 486 -37.82 -59.45 -19.99
C HIS A 486 -37.86 -60.54 -21.05
N SER A 487 -37.55 -61.76 -20.61
CA SER A 487 -37.99 -62.97 -21.29
C SER A 487 -39.50 -62.87 -21.45
N ILE A 488 -39.93 -62.49 -22.63
CA ILE A 488 -41.29 -62.75 -23.12
C ILE A 488 -41.38 -64.27 -23.15
N LEU A 489 -41.98 -64.84 -22.11
CA LEU A 489 -42.41 -66.24 -22.11
C LEU A 489 -43.51 -66.35 -23.16
N ALA A 490 -43.21 -67.05 -24.25
CA ALA A 490 -44.21 -67.66 -25.09
C ALA A 490 -44.81 -68.84 -24.32
N VAL A 491 -46.10 -68.73 -23.96
CA VAL A 491 -47.11 -69.79 -23.97
C VAL A 491 -48.46 -69.14 -24.25
#